data_AF-K1SR29-F1
#
_entry.id   AF-K1SR29-F1
#
_cell.length_a   1.000
_cell.length_b   1.000
_cell.length_c   1.000
_cell.angle_alpha   90.00
_cell.angle_beta   90.00
_cell.angle_gamma   90.00
#
_symmetry.space_group_name_H-M   'P 1'
#
loop_
_entity.id
_entity.type
_entity.pdbx_description
1 polymer ?
#
loop_
_entity_poly.entity_id
_entity_poly.type
_entity_poly.pdbx_seq_one_letter_code
_entity_poly.pdbx_strand_id
1 'polypeptide(L)'
;MGYFKDVTPESAGISSKGILNFLDRIEENQIELHSFMVIRHGQCAAKGWWKPYDEKFRHPLYSFSKSLTATAIGFAEQEGILSLDEKIVDIFPDLLPENPSENLKKITLHHLLIMGVVT
;
A
#
# COMPACT_ATOMS: atom_id res chain seq x y z
N MET A 1 23.29 1.66 4.85
CA MET A 1 22.85 0.44 5.55
C MET A 1 21.43 0.18 5.08
N GLY A 2 21.15 -0.97 4.45
CA GLY A 2 19.78 -1.32 4.06
C GLY A 2 18.90 -1.52 5.29
N TYR A 3 17.62 -1.18 5.20
CA TYR A 3 16.66 -1.33 6.30
C TYR A 3 16.47 -2.79 6.75
N PHE A 4 16.77 -3.76 5.87
CA PHE A 4 16.64 -5.19 6.13
C PHE A 4 18.00 -5.90 6.01
N LYS A 5 18.25 -6.87 6.88
CA LYS A 5 19.41 -7.76 6.78
C LYS A 5 19.20 -8.73 5.62
N ASP A 6 20.18 -8.82 4.73
CA ASP A 6 20.18 -9.82 3.65
C ASP A 6 20.49 -11.21 4.21
N VAL A 7 19.71 -12.20 3.76
CA VAL A 7 19.83 -13.60 4.16
C VAL A 7 19.59 -14.51 2.96
N THR A 8 19.91 -15.81 3.08
CA THR A 8 19.51 -16.77 2.04
C THR A 8 17.99 -16.99 2.09
N PRO A 9 17.32 -17.23 0.94
CA PRO A 9 15.90 -17.58 0.93
C PRO A 9 15.55 -18.68 1.93
N GLU A 10 16.35 -19.74 1.99
CA GLU A 10 16.09 -20.91 2.82
C GLU A 10 16.11 -20.57 4.32
N SER A 11 17.01 -19.68 4.75
CA SER A 11 17.07 -19.25 6.15
C SER A 11 15.87 -18.40 6.57
N ALA A 12 15.20 -17.75 5.61
CA ALA A 12 13.92 -17.07 5.81
C ALA A 12 12.71 -18.02 5.60
N GLY A 13 12.94 -19.31 5.33
CA GLY A 13 11.89 -20.30 5.06
C GLY A 13 11.26 -20.16 3.68
N ILE A 14 12.00 -19.63 2.70
CA ILE A 14 11.56 -19.43 1.32
C ILE A 14 12.42 -20.31 0.39
N SER A 15 11.81 -21.00 -0.57
CA SER A 15 12.57 -21.77 -1.56
C SER A 15 13.20 -20.84 -2.60
N SER A 16 14.52 -20.88 -2.77
CA SER A 16 15.22 -20.19 -3.87
C SER A 16 14.67 -20.58 -5.24
N LYS A 17 14.37 -21.86 -5.47
CA LYS A 17 13.72 -22.35 -6.70
C LYS A 17 12.37 -21.67 -6.97
N GLY A 18 11.58 -21.43 -5.93
CA GLY A 18 10.30 -20.72 -6.08
C GLY A 18 10.47 -19.27 -6.55
N ILE A 19 11.52 -18.59 -6.05
CA ILE A 19 11.87 -17.23 -6.48
C ILE A 19 12.34 -17.24 -7.94
N LEU A 20 13.22 -18.17 -8.31
CA LEU A 20 13.71 -18.29 -9.69
C LEU A 20 12.55 -18.57 -10.67
N ASN A 21 11.69 -19.54 -10.37
CA ASN A 21 10.52 -19.83 -11.20
C ASN A 21 9.59 -18.62 -11.39
N PHE A 22 9.46 -17.74 -10.38
CA PHE A 22 8.71 -16.49 -10.51
C PHE A 22 9.40 -15.54 -11.49
N LEU A 23 10.72 -15.35 -11.36
CA LEU A 23 11.50 -14.48 -12.25
C LEU A 23 11.50 -14.99 -13.69
N ASP A 24 11.68 -16.30 -13.90
CA ASP A 24 11.60 -16.95 -15.22
C ASP A 24 10.23 -16.68 -15.84
N ARG A 25 9.13 -16.84 -15.08
CA ARG A 25 7.78 -16.57 -15.58
C ARG A 25 7.56 -15.10 -15.92
N ILE A 26 8.09 -14.17 -15.15
CA ILE A 26 8.01 -12.74 -15.46
C ILE A 26 8.69 -12.45 -16.80
N GLU A 27 9.89 -13.01 -17.00
CA GLU A 27 10.66 -12.85 -18.24
C GLU A 27 9.94 -13.49 -19.44
N GLU A 28 9.45 -14.72 -19.30
CA GLU A 28 8.66 -15.43 -20.33
C GLU A 28 7.41 -14.64 -20.75
N ASN A 29 6.76 -13.95 -19.81
CA ASN A 29 5.58 -13.12 -20.08
C ASN A 29 5.94 -11.68 -20.48
N GLN A 30 7.23 -11.37 -20.64
CA GLN A 30 7.75 -10.05 -21.02
C GLN A 30 7.23 -8.93 -20.11
N ILE A 31 7.05 -9.21 -18.82
CA ILE A 31 6.62 -8.22 -17.83
C ILE A 31 7.85 -7.40 -17.43
N GLU A 32 7.80 -6.09 -17.68
CA GLU A 32 8.88 -5.18 -17.30
C GLU A 32 8.91 -4.99 -15.77
N LEU A 33 9.87 -5.63 -15.10
CA LEU A 33 10.17 -5.38 -13.69
C LEU A 33 11.21 -4.28 -13.56
N HIS A 34 10.91 -3.25 -12.77
CA HIS A 34 11.89 -2.23 -12.42
C HIS A 34 12.72 -2.65 -11.20
N SER A 35 12.06 -3.24 -10.21
CA SER A 35 12.68 -3.77 -9.00
C SER A 35 11.86 -4.90 -8.41
N PHE A 36 12.51 -5.73 -7.60
CA PHE A 36 11.91 -6.86 -6.90
C PHE A 36 12.56 -7.01 -5.53
N MET A 37 11.76 -7.33 -4.51
CA MET A 37 12.25 -7.61 -3.17
C MET A 37 11.31 -8.57 -2.45
N VAL A 38 11.87 -9.59 -1.80
CA VAL A 38 11.13 -10.54 -0.96
C VAL A 38 11.64 -10.43 0.46
N ILE A 39 10.75 -10.01 1.36
CA ILE A 39 11.05 -9.82 2.77
C ILE A 39 10.16 -10.76 3.59
N ARG A 40 10.76 -11.46 4.56
CA ARG A 40 10.03 -12.28 5.52
C ARG A 40 10.72 -12.23 6.88
N HIS A 41 9.93 -12.12 7.95
CA HIS A 41 10.44 -11.97 9.32
C HIS A 41 11.45 -10.81 9.48
N GLY A 42 11.25 -9.70 8.74
CA GLY A 42 12.16 -8.54 8.76
C GLY A 42 13.52 -8.77 8.07
N GLN A 43 13.67 -9.85 7.31
CA GLN A 43 14.91 -10.20 6.60
C GLN A 43 14.66 -10.21 5.08
N CYS A 44 15.63 -9.74 4.31
CA CYS A 44 15.55 -9.71 2.85
C CYS A 44 16.13 -11.00 2.26
N ALA A 45 15.25 -11.84 1.71
CA ALA A 45 15.60 -13.13 1.14
C ALA A 45 16.10 -13.04 -0.31
N ALA A 46 15.60 -12.08 -1.08
CA ALA A 46 16.02 -11.80 -2.44
C ALA A 46 15.68 -10.36 -2.81
N LYS A 47 16.52 -9.73 -3.64
CA LYS A 47 16.27 -8.41 -4.22
C LYS A 47 17.00 -8.24 -5.54
N GLY A 48 16.45 -7.42 -6.43
CA GLY A 48 17.04 -7.13 -7.72
C GLY A 48 16.46 -5.88 -8.36
N TRP A 49 17.26 -5.26 -9.23
CA TRP A 49 16.91 -4.09 -10.02
C TRP A 49 17.37 -4.33 -11.46
N TRP A 50 16.46 -4.17 -12.42
CA TRP A 50 16.77 -4.35 -13.83
C TRP A 50 17.25 -3.03 -14.41
N LYS A 51 18.20 -3.06 -15.36
CA LYS A 51 18.65 -1.84 -16.01
C LYS A 51 17.54 -1.20 -16.86
N PRO A 52 17.45 0.15 -16.90
CA PRO A 52 18.39 1.11 -16.31
C PRO A 52 18.14 1.44 -14.82
N TYR A 53 17.16 0.82 -14.17
CA TYR A 53 16.79 1.08 -12.78
C TYR A 53 17.87 0.64 -11.77
N ASP A 54 17.81 1.21 -10.56
CA ASP A 54 18.74 0.99 -9.47
C ASP A 54 18.07 1.25 -8.11
N GLU A 55 18.65 0.76 -7.02
CA GLU A 55 18.12 0.90 -5.66
C GLU A 55 17.93 2.35 -5.21
N LYS A 56 18.66 3.30 -5.81
CA LYS A 56 18.63 4.73 -5.45
C LYS A 56 17.51 5.49 -6.14
N PHE A 57 16.86 4.90 -7.14
CA PHE A 57 15.83 5.58 -7.90
C PHE A 57 14.49 5.56 -7.17
N ARG A 58 13.81 6.70 -7.18
CA ARG A 58 12.46 6.83 -6.62
C ARG A 58 11.45 6.44 -7.69
N HIS A 59 10.47 5.64 -7.29
CA HIS A 59 9.34 5.28 -8.14
C HIS A 59 8.10 6.08 -7.76
N PRO A 60 7.28 6.52 -8.73
CA PRO A 60 5.95 7.02 -8.43
C PRO A 60 5.11 5.88 -7.85
N LEU A 61 4.60 6.07 -6.63
CA LEU A 61 3.89 5.01 -5.89
C LEU A 61 2.37 5.02 -6.14
N TYR A 62 1.84 6.06 -6.78
CA TYR A 62 0.41 6.22 -7.12
C TYR A 62 -0.50 5.85 -5.95
N SER A 63 -1.48 4.96 -6.17
CA SER A 63 -2.46 4.56 -5.16
C SER A 63 -1.89 3.87 -3.92
N PHE A 64 -0.61 3.47 -3.91
CA PHE A 64 0.04 3.02 -2.67
C PHE A 64 0.00 4.11 -1.58
N SER A 65 -0.03 5.39 -1.97
CA SER A 65 -0.20 6.50 -1.03
C SER A 65 -1.46 6.36 -0.17
N LYS A 66 -2.53 5.73 -0.69
CA LYS A 66 -3.78 5.50 0.05
C LYS A 66 -3.58 4.59 1.25
N SER A 67 -2.73 3.57 1.16
CA SER A 67 -2.41 2.70 2.29
C SER A 67 -1.68 3.46 3.39
N LEU A 68 -0.79 4.39 3.02
CA LEU A 68 -0.11 5.27 3.98
C LEU A 68 -1.09 6.26 4.63
N THR A 69 -1.98 6.87 3.85
CA THR A 69 -3.05 7.73 4.38
C THR A 69 -3.97 6.97 5.33
N ALA A 70 -4.43 5.77 4.95
CA ALA A 70 -5.26 4.93 5.81
C ALA A 70 -4.57 4.55 7.13
N THR A 71 -3.26 4.27 7.07
CA THR A 71 -2.45 4.03 8.28
C THR A 71 -2.40 5.26 9.18
N ALA A 72 -2.21 6.45 8.61
CA ALA A 72 -2.23 7.71 9.36
C ALA A 72 -3.60 7.98 10.02
N ILE A 73 -4.70 7.67 9.33
CA ILE A 73 -6.05 7.75 9.91
C ILE A 73 -6.20 6.77 11.08
N GLY A 74 -5.68 5.55 10.97
CA GLY A 74 -5.68 4.59 12.09
C GLY A 74 -4.94 5.10 13.32
N PHE A 75 -3.81 5.80 13.16
CA PHE A 75 -3.15 6.46 14.29
C PHE A 75 -3.98 7.61 14.86
N ALA A 76 -4.58 8.45 14.01
CA ALA A 76 -5.42 9.56 14.46
C ALA A 76 -6.65 9.07 15.25
N GLU A 77 -7.27 7.96 14.85
CA GLU A 77 -8.34 7.29 15.61
C GLU A 77 -7.83 6.79 16.96
N GLN A 78 -6.69 6.10 17.00
CA GLN A 78 -6.08 5.59 18.25
C GLN A 78 -5.75 6.72 19.24
N GLU A 79 -5.35 7.88 18.74
CA GLU A 79 -5.04 9.08 19.53
C GLU A 79 -6.30 9.88 19.91
N GLY A 80 -7.49 9.48 19.45
CA GLY A 80 -8.75 10.14 19.73
C GLY A 80 -8.91 11.51 19.03
N ILE A 81 -8.14 11.75 17.97
CA ILE A 81 -8.22 12.97 17.16
C ILE A 81 -9.50 12.97 16.30
N LEU A 82 -9.91 11.79 15.85
CA LEU A 82 -11.11 11.56 15.04
C LEU A 82 -11.76 10.22 15.37
N SER A 83 -12.98 10.00 14.88
CA SER A 83 -13.68 8.72 14.85
C SER A 83 -14.01 8.31 13.42
N LEU A 84 -13.93 7.02 13.11
CA LEU A 84 -14.30 6.49 11.80
C LEU A 84 -15.80 6.60 11.50
N ASP A 85 -16.63 6.80 12.52
CA ASP A 85 -18.08 7.01 12.39
C ASP A 85 -18.46 8.47 12.10
N GLU A 86 -17.49 9.40 12.10
CA GLU A 86 -17.74 10.78 11.71
C GLU A 86 -18.21 10.87 10.26
N LYS A 87 -19.26 11.68 10.03
CA LYS A 87 -19.80 11.89 8.70
C LYS A 87 -18.94 12.88 7.93
N ILE A 88 -18.70 12.59 6.66
CA ILE A 88 -17.90 13.45 5.78
C ILE A 88 -18.51 14.85 5.63
N VAL A 89 -19.85 14.94 5.68
CA VAL A 89 -20.57 16.21 5.64
C VAL A 89 -20.32 17.09 6.86
N ASP A 90 -19.98 16.49 8.00
CA ASP A 90 -19.68 17.22 9.23
C ASP A 90 -18.20 17.66 9.25
N ILE A 91 -17.30 16.85 8.69
CA ILE A 91 -15.85 17.12 8.62
C ILE A 91 -15.53 18.20 7.57
N PHE A 92 -16.20 18.15 6.41
CA PHE A 92 -15.91 19.03 5.26
C PHE A 92 -17.15 19.79 4.78
N PRO A 93 -17.79 20.61 5.64
CA PRO A 93 -19.03 21.32 5.28
C PRO A 93 -18.84 22.26 4.09
N ASP A 94 -17.67 22.87 3.95
CA ASP A 94 -17.36 23.83 2.88
C ASP A 94 -17.11 23.19 1.51
N LEU A 95 -16.96 21.86 1.46
CA LEU A 95 -16.74 21.11 0.21
C LEU A 95 -18.03 20.47 -0.32
N LEU A 96 -19.17 20.72 0.33
CA LEU A 96 -20.44 20.13 -0.05
C LEU A 96 -21.04 20.81 -1.27
N PRO A 97 -21.72 20.04 -2.16
CA PRO A 97 -22.59 20.65 -3.16
C PRO A 97 -23.75 21.38 -2.47
N GLU A 98 -24.35 22.37 -3.15
CA GLU A 98 -25.46 23.17 -2.62
C GLU A 98 -26.62 22.31 -2.08
N ASN A 99 -26.90 21.17 -2.74
CA ASN A 99 -27.92 20.21 -2.35
C ASN A 99 -27.33 18.80 -2.23
N PRO A 100 -26.74 18.42 -1.08
CA PRO A 100 -26.13 17.10 -0.90
C PRO A 100 -27.20 16.01 -0.88
N SER A 101 -26.91 14.88 -1.55
CA SER A 101 -27.82 13.74 -1.59
C SER A 101 -27.95 13.06 -0.22
N GLU A 102 -29.05 12.33 0.00
CA GLU A 102 -29.24 11.54 1.23
C GLU A 102 -28.14 10.49 1.45
N ASN A 103 -27.55 9.97 0.37
CA ASN A 103 -26.40 9.08 0.46
C ASN A 103 -25.17 9.83 0.95
N LEU A 104 -24.84 10.99 0.36
CA LEU A 104 -23.68 11.77 0.80
C LEU A 104 -23.76 12.13 2.29
N LYS A 105 -24.96 12.49 2.79
CA LYS A 105 -25.21 12.78 4.21
C LYS A 105 -24.99 11.60 5.17
N LYS A 106 -24.91 10.36 4.66
CA LYS A 106 -24.68 9.14 5.44
C LYS A 106 -23.24 8.64 5.34
N ILE A 107 -22.45 9.12 4.38
CA ILE A 107 -21.06 8.67 4.22
C ILE A 107 -20.26 9.08 5.45
N THR A 108 -19.57 8.09 6.02
CA THR A 108 -18.63 8.28 7.13
C THR A 108 -17.19 8.13 6.66
N LEU A 109 -16.24 8.50 7.51
CA LEU A 109 -14.81 8.29 7.25
C LEU A 109 -14.48 6.81 7.01
N HIS A 110 -15.10 5.89 7.75
CA HIS A 110 -14.99 4.44 7.52
C HIS A 110 -15.31 4.07 6.07
N HIS A 111 -16.42 4.58 5.52
CA HIS A 111 -16.83 4.29 4.14
C HIS A 111 -15.76 4.72 3.13
N LEU A 112 -15.07 5.84 3.35
CA LEU A 112 -13.97 6.26 2.48
C LEU A 112 -12.76 5.32 2.54
N LEU A 113 -12.42 4.81 3.73
CA LEU A 113 -11.28 3.91 3.91
C LEU A 113 -11.49 2.54 3.24
N ILE A 114 -12.73 2.05 3.22
CA ILE A 114 -13.06 0.75 2.64
C ILE A 114 -13.56 0.83 1.19
N MET A 115 -13.54 2.02 0.57
CA MET A 115 -14.14 2.28 -0.75
C MET A 115 -15.61 1.81 -0.81
N GLY A 116 -16.33 1.98 0.30
CA GLY A 116 -17.68 1.49 0.51
C GLY A 116 -18.73 2.47 0.02
N VAL A 117 -19.93 1.94 -0.24
CA VAL A 117 -21.12 2.74 -0.54
C VAL A 117 -22.09 2.68 0.64
N VAL A 118 -22.93 3.69 0.74
CA VAL A 118 -24.12 3.64 1.60
C VAL A 118 -25.32 3.26 0.74
N THR A 119 -26.05 2.23 1.17
CA THR A 119 -27.31 1.77 0.56
C THR A 119 -28.50 2.16 1.41
#